data_AF-A0A1G1C1M8-F1
#
_entry.id   AF-A0A1G1C1M8-F1
#
_cell.length_a   1.000
_cell.length_b   1.000
_cell.length_c   1.000
_cell.angle_alpha   90.00
_cell.angle_beta   90.00
_cell.angle_gamma   90.00
#
_symmetry.space_group_name_H-M   'P 1'
#
loop_
_entity.id
_entity.type
_entity.pdbx_description
1 polymer ?
#
loop_
_entity_poly.entity_id
_entity_poly.type
_entity_poly.pdbx_seq_one_letter_code
_entity_poly.pdbx_strand_id
1 'polypeptide(L)'
;MPELTSGLGPLFTDPDPDAARAFFREKPRALINKVMSVKDAVAKLIHDGDYLASGGFGVNRISTAVLHEILRQRRRNLGFAGHTTTHDFEIMCAGNLDGEKLLARVDASYIVGLEARGLSPHARRVMQSGEVDVCEWSNYALACRFRAAVTGVPFVPIRSMLGTDTLKRSAGKEIVCPFTGKKLVAIPALYPDVSFIHVHECDAYGNCRIKGITVADVDLARCSKRLIITTERIVSNEEIRNTPYWTTIPSFCVDAVCEVPYGSYPGNMPGEYFSDEAHLREWLEVEKDLDAFRAFLKKYIYDVPDFDSYLRLCGGVEKMKQLRAKELLLPSA
;
A
#
# COMPACT_ATOMS: atom_id res chain seq x y z
N MET A 1 9.83 -30.22 25.29
CA MET A 1 8.64 -29.68 24.60
C MET A 1 8.66 -30.21 23.18
N PRO A 2 7.56 -30.72 22.61
CA PRO A 2 7.55 -31.12 21.20
C PRO A 2 7.99 -29.93 20.35
N GLU A 3 8.86 -30.17 19.38
CA GLU A 3 9.38 -29.14 18.48
C GLU A 3 8.21 -28.56 17.67
N LEU A 4 7.91 -27.29 17.90
CA LEU A 4 6.82 -26.61 17.22
C LEU A 4 7.24 -26.30 15.79
N THR A 5 6.40 -26.69 14.82
CA THR A 5 6.65 -26.38 13.40
C THR A 5 6.77 -24.86 13.23
N SER A 6 7.93 -24.41 12.79
CA SER A 6 8.16 -23.02 12.42
C SER A 6 8.19 -22.91 10.90
N GLY A 7 7.60 -21.83 10.38
CA GLY A 7 7.83 -21.46 9.00
C GLY A 7 9.32 -21.12 8.75
N LEU A 8 9.75 -21.30 7.51
CA LEU A 8 11.14 -21.12 7.08
C LEU A 8 11.39 -19.75 6.43
N GLY A 9 10.33 -18.96 6.24
CA GLY A 9 10.42 -17.64 5.65
C GLY A 9 11.10 -16.63 6.57
N PRO A 10 11.80 -15.63 6.02
CA PRO A 10 12.43 -14.57 6.80
C PRO A 10 11.38 -13.66 7.44
N LEU A 11 11.71 -13.10 8.61
CA LEU A 11 10.95 -11.99 9.20
C LEU A 11 11.66 -10.68 8.88
N PHE A 12 11.05 -9.81 8.07
CA PHE A 12 11.71 -8.62 7.54
C PHE A 12 11.71 -7.40 8.47
N THR A 13 10.88 -7.39 9.50
CA THR A 13 10.69 -6.26 10.42
C THR A 13 10.72 -6.74 11.86
N ASP A 14 11.25 -5.91 12.76
CA ASP A 14 11.20 -6.17 14.20
C ASP A 14 9.75 -6.13 14.72
N PRO A 15 9.22 -7.23 15.28
CA PRO A 15 7.86 -7.26 15.83
C PRO A 15 7.79 -6.76 17.28
N ASP A 16 8.91 -6.32 17.89
CA ASP A 16 8.94 -5.86 19.29
C ASP A 16 8.12 -4.56 19.48
N PRO A 17 7.04 -4.61 20.29
CA PRO A 17 6.23 -3.42 20.56
C PRO A 17 6.98 -2.33 21.34
N ASP A 18 8.00 -2.67 22.14
CA ASP A 18 8.75 -1.67 22.92
C ASP A 18 9.70 -0.88 22.03
N ALA A 19 10.35 -1.54 21.07
CA ALA A 19 11.14 -0.88 20.02
C ALA A 19 10.26 0.06 19.18
N ALA A 20 9.08 -0.39 18.77
CA ALA A 20 8.11 0.45 18.07
C ALA A 20 7.65 1.65 18.93
N ARG A 21 7.39 1.42 20.22
CA ARG A 21 6.96 2.46 21.16
C ARG A 21 8.00 3.55 21.37
N ALA A 22 9.29 3.22 21.31
CA ALA A 22 10.36 4.22 21.36
C ALA A 22 10.24 5.23 20.23
N PHE A 23 9.96 4.77 19.00
CA PHE A 23 9.71 5.65 17.86
C PHE A 23 8.43 6.49 18.04
N PHE A 24 7.31 5.85 18.40
CA PHE A 24 6.02 6.54 18.53
C PHE A 24 5.97 7.57 19.67
N ARG A 25 6.88 7.49 20.64
CA ARG A 25 6.98 8.47 21.73
C ARG A 25 7.37 9.86 21.21
N GLU A 26 8.28 9.91 20.24
CA GLU A 26 8.83 11.14 19.67
C GLU A 26 7.94 11.73 18.56
N LYS A 27 6.95 10.97 18.07
CA LYS A 27 6.06 11.41 17.00
C LYS A 27 5.21 12.61 17.44
N PRO A 28 5.25 13.75 16.73
CA PRO A 28 4.51 14.95 17.10
C PRO A 28 2.99 14.72 16.98
N ARG A 29 2.25 15.09 18.02
CA ARG A 29 0.78 14.99 18.06
C ARG A 29 0.07 16.34 17.92
N ALA A 30 0.84 17.40 17.67
CA ALA A 30 0.30 18.74 17.49
C ALA A 30 -0.50 18.86 16.20
N LEU A 31 -1.58 19.65 16.23
CA LEU A 31 -2.35 20.03 15.05
C LEU A 31 -1.60 21.12 14.28
N ILE A 32 -0.62 20.70 13.48
CA ILE A 32 0.14 21.55 12.57
C ILE A 32 -0.27 21.26 11.13
N ASN A 33 -0.13 22.24 10.24
CA ASN A 33 -0.36 22.04 8.82
C ASN A 33 0.66 21.03 8.27
N LYS A 34 0.18 19.96 7.64
CA LYS A 34 0.96 18.86 7.06
C LYS A 34 0.84 18.79 5.54
N VAL A 35 0.21 19.79 4.92
CA VAL A 35 -0.01 19.83 3.47
C VAL A 35 1.32 20.07 2.77
N MET A 36 1.64 19.21 1.81
CA MET A 36 2.83 19.33 0.96
C MET A 36 2.62 18.62 -0.38
N SER A 37 3.55 18.80 -1.32
CA SER A 37 3.51 18.07 -2.58
C SER A 37 3.85 16.59 -2.38
N VAL A 38 3.40 15.72 -3.29
CA VAL A 38 3.77 14.29 -3.26
C VAL A 38 5.29 14.13 -3.37
N LYS A 39 5.94 14.95 -4.20
CA LYS A 39 7.40 14.98 -4.35
C LYS A 39 8.10 15.24 -3.02
N ASP A 40 7.67 16.27 -2.28
CA ASP A 40 8.26 16.59 -0.99
C ASP A 40 7.96 15.52 0.07
N ALA A 41 6.74 14.96 0.07
CA ALA A 41 6.36 13.91 0.99
C ALA A 41 7.23 12.66 0.79
N VAL A 42 7.39 12.18 -0.45
CA VAL A 42 8.26 11.04 -0.77
C VAL A 42 9.72 11.37 -0.50
N ALA A 43 10.19 12.57 -0.84
CA ALA A 43 11.56 13.00 -0.61
C ALA A 43 11.93 12.98 0.88
N LYS A 44 11.01 13.46 1.73
CA LYS A 44 11.20 13.65 3.17
C LYS A 44 10.95 12.39 3.99
N LEU A 45 9.99 11.56 3.58
CA LEU A 45 9.48 10.49 4.43
C LEU A 45 9.87 9.10 3.96
N ILE A 46 10.24 8.89 2.70
CA ILE A 46 10.64 7.57 2.19
C ILE A 46 12.13 7.57 1.91
N HIS A 47 12.84 6.64 2.54
CA HIS A 47 14.27 6.47 2.39
C HIS A 47 14.58 5.09 1.81
N ASP A 48 15.74 4.97 1.17
CA ASP A 48 16.22 3.67 0.71
C ASP A 48 16.33 2.70 1.89
N GLY A 49 15.92 1.46 1.67
CA GLY A 49 15.87 0.46 2.74
C GLY A 49 14.60 0.44 3.59
N ASP A 50 13.74 1.46 3.52
CA ASP A 50 12.48 1.50 4.30
C ASP A 50 11.56 0.31 3.96
N TYR A 51 10.83 -0.19 4.96
CA TYR A 51 9.75 -1.16 4.78
C TYR A 51 8.41 -0.46 4.55
N LEU A 52 7.88 -0.56 3.33
CA LEU A 52 6.69 0.15 2.88
C LEU A 52 5.42 -0.70 2.98
N ALA A 53 4.27 -0.04 3.07
CA ALA A 53 2.96 -0.66 2.91
C ALA A 53 1.97 0.29 2.23
N SER A 54 1.13 -0.24 1.35
CA SER A 54 0.07 0.52 0.67
C SER A 54 -1.29 0.18 1.27
N GLY A 55 -2.13 1.21 1.44
CA GLY A 55 -3.56 1.01 1.73
C GLY A 55 -4.36 0.62 0.49
N GLY A 56 -5.69 0.58 0.63
CA GLY A 56 -6.58 0.20 -0.46
C GLY A 56 -6.68 -1.31 -0.67
N PHE A 57 -7.18 -1.73 -1.83
CA PHE A 57 -7.35 -3.14 -2.19
C PHE A 57 -7.39 -3.34 -3.69
N GLY A 58 -6.46 -4.14 -4.21
CA GLY A 58 -6.35 -4.41 -5.63
C GLY A 58 -6.04 -3.13 -6.41
N VAL A 59 -7.00 -2.67 -7.21
CA VAL A 59 -6.94 -1.40 -7.94
C VAL A 59 -7.84 -0.31 -7.34
N ASN A 60 -8.33 -0.47 -6.11
CA ASN A 60 -9.25 0.47 -5.48
C ASN A 60 -8.54 1.29 -4.40
N ARG A 61 -8.64 2.62 -4.48
CA ARG A 61 -8.01 3.59 -3.55
C ARG A 61 -6.50 3.41 -3.42
N ILE A 62 -5.85 3.06 -4.53
CA ILE A 62 -4.39 2.95 -4.60
C ILE A 62 -3.78 4.36 -4.56
N SER A 63 -2.60 4.51 -3.95
CA SER A 63 -1.92 5.82 -3.90
C SER A 63 -0.96 5.98 -5.09
N THR A 64 -1.49 5.91 -6.32
CA THR A 64 -0.67 5.85 -7.55
C THR A 64 0.34 6.98 -7.64
N ALA A 65 -0.03 8.20 -7.22
CA ALA A 65 0.86 9.34 -7.23
C ALA A 65 2.13 9.12 -6.38
N VAL A 66 1.99 8.49 -5.19
CA VAL A 66 3.11 8.17 -4.31
C VAL A 66 3.99 7.08 -4.95
N LEU A 67 3.38 6.04 -5.50
CA LEU A 67 4.08 4.95 -6.17
C LEU A 67 4.89 5.45 -7.37
N HIS A 68 4.29 6.28 -8.23
CA HIS A 68 4.98 6.90 -9.36
C HIS A 68 6.14 7.79 -8.88
N GLU A 69 5.95 8.54 -7.81
CA GLU A 69 7.00 9.42 -7.28
C GLU A 69 8.15 8.63 -6.65
N ILE A 70 7.88 7.49 -6.03
CA ILE A 70 8.92 6.54 -5.57
C ILE A 70 9.79 6.08 -6.75
N LEU A 71 9.17 5.75 -7.90
CA LEU A 71 9.90 5.41 -9.13
C LEU A 71 10.71 6.60 -9.65
N ARG A 72 10.11 7.79 -9.78
CA ARG A 72 10.80 9.01 -10.25
C ARG A 72 12.03 9.36 -9.41
N GLN A 73 11.93 9.19 -8.09
CA GLN A 73 13.03 9.43 -7.16
C GLN A 73 14.02 8.26 -7.09
N ARG A 74 13.78 7.16 -7.83
CA ARG A 74 14.68 6.00 -7.96
C ARG A 74 15.09 5.41 -6.61
N ARG A 75 14.14 5.29 -5.69
CA ARG A 75 14.36 4.67 -4.37
C ARG A 75 14.80 3.22 -4.51
N ARG A 76 15.60 2.75 -3.56
CA ARG A 76 16.25 1.43 -3.64
C ARG A 76 16.14 0.62 -2.37
N ASN A 77 16.28 -0.69 -2.52
CA ASN A 77 16.36 -1.68 -1.45
C ASN A 77 15.17 -1.68 -0.48
N LEU A 78 14.00 -1.27 -0.96
CA LEU A 78 12.78 -1.18 -0.19
C LEU A 78 12.24 -2.56 0.18
N GLY A 79 11.60 -2.63 1.34
CA GLY A 79 10.69 -3.71 1.70
C GLY A 79 9.25 -3.36 1.34
N PHE A 80 8.39 -4.34 1.09
CA PHE A 80 6.98 -4.09 0.79
C PHE A 80 6.03 -5.10 1.41
N ALA A 81 5.00 -4.61 2.11
CA ALA A 81 3.90 -5.40 2.62
C ALA A 81 2.86 -5.63 1.52
N GLY A 82 2.87 -6.82 0.93
CA GLY A 82 2.05 -7.22 -0.21
C GLY A 82 0.58 -7.52 0.10
N HIS A 83 -0.07 -6.78 1.00
CA HIS A 83 -1.42 -7.05 1.48
C HIS A 83 -2.49 -6.68 0.44
N THR A 84 -2.77 -7.61 -0.48
CA THR A 84 -3.67 -7.40 -1.64
C THR A 84 -3.29 -6.19 -2.49
N THR A 85 -2.00 -5.89 -2.57
CA THR A 85 -1.40 -4.83 -3.37
C THR A 85 -1.16 -5.38 -4.77
N THR A 86 -2.07 -5.15 -5.71
CA THR A 86 -1.96 -5.73 -7.06
C THR A 86 -1.27 -4.76 -7.99
N HIS A 87 -1.98 -3.74 -8.47
CA HIS A 87 -1.37 -2.72 -9.32
C HIS A 87 -0.31 -1.88 -8.58
N ASP A 88 -0.43 -1.70 -7.25
CA ASP A 88 0.65 -1.10 -6.46
C ASP A 88 1.94 -1.91 -6.59
N PHE A 89 1.85 -3.23 -6.50
CA PHE A 89 3.02 -4.11 -6.61
C PHE A 89 3.55 -4.16 -8.05
N GLU A 90 2.66 -4.17 -9.05
CA GLU A 90 3.03 -4.06 -10.46
C GLU A 90 3.87 -2.79 -10.72
N ILE A 91 3.45 -1.64 -10.20
CA ILE A 91 4.21 -0.39 -10.29
C ILE A 91 5.54 -0.50 -9.56
N MET A 92 5.57 -1.05 -8.33
CA MET A 92 6.83 -1.20 -7.59
C MET A 92 7.82 -2.13 -8.30
N CYS A 93 7.34 -3.22 -8.92
CA CYS A 93 8.14 -4.11 -9.74
C CYS A 93 8.74 -3.40 -10.96
N ALA A 94 8.10 -2.37 -11.50
CA ALA A 94 8.66 -1.57 -12.60
C ALA A 94 10.00 -0.90 -12.24
N GLY A 95 10.25 -0.65 -10.94
CA GLY A 95 11.55 -0.16 -10.45
C GLY A 95 12.62 -1.24 -10.28
N ASN A 96 12.32 -2.50 -10.61
CA ASN A 96 13.28 -3.61 -10.70
C ASN A 96 13.63 -3.93 -12.17
N LEU A 97 13.35 -3.02 -13.09
CA LEU A 97 13.71 -3.14 -14.49
C LEU A 97 15.20 -2.81 -14.71
N ASP A 98 15.83 -3.48 -15.68
CA ASP A 98 17.22 -3.21 -16.12
C ASP A 98 18.30 -3.26 -15.03
N GLY A 99 18.13 -4.14 -14.04
CA GLY A 99 19.08 -4.29 -12.94
C GLY A 99 18.97 -3.19 -11.88
N GLU A 100 17.96 -2.31 -11.97
CA GLU A 100 17.55 -1.50 -10.83
C GLU A 100 17.03 -2.41 -9.71
N LYS A 101 17.23 -1.98 -8.46
CA LYS A 101 16.88 -2.77 -7.27
C LYS A 101 16.00 -1.95 -6.35
N LEU A 102 14.80 -1.62 -6.82
CA LEU A 102 13.82 -0.92 -6.00
C LEU A 102 13.35 -1.80 -4.85
N LEU A 103 12.80 -2.98 -5.16
CA LEU A 103 12.40 -3.97 -4.16
C LEU A 103 13.57 -4.90 -3.84
N ALA A 104 13.85 -5.07 -2.55
CA ALA A 104 14.77 -6.09 -2.05
C ALA A 104 14.05 -7.20 -1.29
N ARG A 105 12.89 -6.92 -0.68
CA ARG A 105 12.15 -7.89 0.15
C ARG A 105 10.65 -7.65 0.14
N VAL A 106 9.85 -8.71 0.18
CA VAL A 106 8.39 -8.63 0.06
C VAL A 106 7.71 -9.65 0.96
N ASP A 107 6.82 -9.19 1.84
CA ASP A 107 5.80 -10.05 2.42
C ASP A 107 4.70 -10.27 1.37
N ALA A 108 4.60 -11.46 0.78
CA ALA A 108 3.70 -11.74 -0.33
C ALA A 108 2.41 -12.43 0.16
N SER A 109 1.24 -11.88 -0.19
CA SER A 109 -0.03 -12.59 -0.05
C SER A 109 -0.81 -12.70 -1.36
N TYR A 110 -1.21 -11.58 -1.95
CA TYR A 110 -1.85 -11.51 -3.26
C TYR A 110 -1.31 -10.28 -4.00
N ILE A 111 -0.23 -10.49 -4.76
CA ILE A 111 0.58 -9.39 -5.32
C ILE A 111 0.72 -9.42 -6.85
N VAL A 112 0.69 -10.59 -7.49
CA VAL A 112 0.91 -10.72 -8.94
C VAL A 112 -0.39 -10.70 -9.75
N GLY A 113 -1.49 -11.16 -9.15
CA GLY A 113 -2.78 -11.25 -9.82
C GLY A 113 -3.49 -9.91 -9.85
N LEU A 114 -4.02 -9.53 -11.01
CA LEU A 114 -4.79 -8.30 -11.23
C LEU A 114 -6.28 -8.64 -11.43
N GLU A 115 -6.77 -9.51 -10.56
CA GLU A 115 -8.15 -10.04 -10.54
C GLU A 115 -8.56 -10.62 -11.90
N ALA A 116 -9.53 -10.02 -12.59
CA ALA A 116 -10.04 -10.47 -13.88
C ALA A 116 -9.10 -10.15 -15.06
N ARG A 117 -8.04 -9.36 -14.84
CA ARG A 117 -7.14 -8.89 -15.92
C ARG A 117 -5.99 -9.86 -16.21
N GLY A 118 -5.73 -10.79 -15.30
CA GLY A 118 -4.67 -11.79 -15.44
C GLY A 118 -3.50 -11.56 -14.48
N LEU A 119 -2.29 -11.87 -14.93
CA LEU A 119 -1.06 -11.77 -14.14
C LEU A 119 -0.10 -10.77 -14.81
N SER A 120 0.51 -9.87 -14.04
CA SER A 120 1.55 -8.97 -14.54
C SER A 120 2.76 -9.79 -15.05
N PRO A 121 3.11 -9.71 -16.35
CA PRO A 121 4.28 -10.39 -16.90
C PRO A 121 5.58 -9.92 -16.24
N HIS A 122 5.71 -8.63 -15.91
CA HIS A 122 6.92 -8.12 -15.29
C HIS A 122 7.04 -8.50 -13.82
N ALA A 123 5.97 -8.36 -13.03
CA ALA A 123 5.99 -8.78 -11.63
C ALA A 123 6.32 -10.27 -11.50
N ARG A 124 5.84 -11.12 -12.42
CA ARG A 124 6.28 -12.53 -12.50
C ARG A 124 7.78 -12.64 -12.73
N ARG A 125 8.35 -11.92 -13.70
CA ARG A 125 9.80 -11.92 -13.96
C ARG A 125 10.60 -11.51 -12.73
N VAL A 126 10.17 -10.45 -12.03
CA VAL A 126 10.83 -9.99 -10.78
C VAL A 126 10.78 -11.07 -9.71
N MET A 127 9.62 -11.65 -9.42
CA MET A 127 9.48 -12.68 -8.38
C MET A 127 10.17 -14.00 -8.73
N GLN A 128 10.30 -14.33 -10.02
CA GLN A 128 10.96 -15.54 -10.50
C GLN A 128 12.49 -15.40 -10.64
N SER A 129 13.00 -14.17 -10.61
CA SER A 129 14.46 -13.90 -10.72
C SER A 129 15.25 -14.42 -9.53
N GLY A 130 14.63 -14.51 -8.34
CA GLY A 130 15.31 -14.78 -7.07
C GLY A 130 16.05 -13.58 -6.46
N GLU A 131 15.92 -12.37 -7.04
CA GLU A 131 16.60 -11.16 -6.55
C GLU A 131 15.89 -10.47 -5.37
N VAL A 132 14.61 -10.82 -5.16
CA VAL A 132 13.75 -10.29 -4.09
C VAL A 132 13.53 -11.38 -3.05
N ASP A 133 13.88 -11.11 -1.80
CA ASP A 133 13.58 -12.02 -0.70
C ASP A 133 12.07 -12.04 -0.42
N VAL A 134 11.49 -13.23 -0.26
CA VAL A 134 10.04 -13.39 -0.13
C VAL A 134 9.68 -14.12 1.15
N CYS A 135 8.70 -13.59 1.87
CA CYS A 135 8.00 -14.29 2.94
C CYS A 135 6.52 -14.37 2.59
N GLU A 136 5.96 -15.57 2.51
CA GLU A 136 4.55 -15.73 2.13
C GLU A 136 3.63 -15.62 3.34
N TRP A 137 2.44 -15.06 3.14
CA TRP A 137 1.39 -14.98 4.14
C TRP A 137 0.03 -15.15 3.47
N SER A 138 -0.97 -15.66 4.20
CA SER A 138 -2.35 -15.46 3.73
C SER A 138 -2.73 -13.98 3.86
N ASN A 139 -3.66 -13.48 3.04
CA ASN A 139 -4.14 -12.10 3.15
C ASN A 139 -4.61 -11.78 4.57
N TYR A 140 -5.35 -12.71 5.19
CA TYR A 140 -5.80 -12.56 6.57
C TYR A 140 -4.64 -12.51 7.57
N ALA A 141 -3.58 -13.30 7.37
CA ALA A 141 -2.42 -13.27 8.25
C ALA A 141 -1.72 -11.91 8.22
N LEU A 142 -1.50 -11.30 7.05
CA LEU A 142 -0.95 -9.93 6.95
C LEU A 142 -1.83 -8.90 7.67
N ALA A 143 -3.16 -8.95 7.49
CA ALA A 143 -4.08 -8.10 8.25
C ALA A 143 -3.94 -8.31 9.77
N CYS A 144 -3.77 -9.57 10.22
CA CYS A 144 -3.49 -9.88 11.62
C CYS A 144 -2.14 -9.36 12.11
N ARG A 145 -1.11 -9.27 11.25
CA ARG A 145 0.17 -8.65 11.61
C ARG A 145 0.01 -7.16 11.91
N PHE A 146 -0.78 -6.44 11.10
CA PHE A 146 -1.13 -5.04 11.39
C PHE A 146 -1.94 -4.93 12.68
N ARG A 147 -2.93 -5.81 12.88
CA ARG A 147 -3.74 -5.82 14.10
C ARG A 147 -2.91 -6.07 15.35
N ALA A 148 -1.96 -7.02 15.32
CA ALA A 148 -1.02 -7.27 16.41
C ALA A 148 -0.25 -6.01 16.80
N ALA A 149 0.30 -5.32 15.79
CA ALA A 149 1.03 -4.08 15.96
C ALA A 149 0.18 -2.98 16.64
N VAL A 150 -1.06 -2.79 16.18
CA VAL A 150 -2.00 -1.81 16.76
C VAL A 150 -2.38 -2.16 18.20
N THR A 151 -2.49 -3.44 18.53
CA THR A 151 -2.78 -3.88 19.91
C THR A 151 -1.56 -3.86 20.82
N GLY A 152 -0.37 -3.50 20.32
CA GLY A 152 0.85 -3.39 21.12
C GLY A 152 1.38 -4.72 21.63
N VAL A 153 1.10 -5.82 20.92
CA VAL A 153 1.58 -7.17 21.26
C VAL A 153 2.57 -7.65 20.18
N PRO A 154 3.57 -8.46 20.52
CA PRO A 154 4.56 -8.93 19.56
C PRO A 154 3.99 -9.92 18.54
N PHE A 155 2.86 -10.57 18.86
CA PHE A 155 2.16 -11.46 17.95
C PHE A 155 0.69 -11.64 18.33
N VAL A 156 -0.13 -12.10 17.37
CA VAL A 156 -1.49 -12.59 17.63
C VAL A 156 -1.63 -14.05 17.18
N PRO A 157 -2.43 -14.88 17.88
CA PRO A 157 -2.67 -16.25 17.48
C PRO A 157 -3.79 -16.34 16.43
N ILE A 158 -3.59 -17.07 15.34
CA ILE A 158 -4.64 -17.38 14.35
C ILE A 158 -4.68 -18.87 14.01
N ARG A 159 -5.77 -19.32 13.38
CA ARG A 159 -5.88 -20.69 12.83
C ARG A 159 -5.50 -20.79 11.36
N SER A 160 -5.65 -19.69 10.60
CA SER A 160 -5.31 -19.65 9.17
C SER A 160 -3.85 -20.06 8.94
N MET A 161 -3.55 -20.59 7.75
CA MET A 161 -2.25 -21.13 7.31
C MET A 161 -1.85 -22.50 7.88
N LEU A 162 -2.43 -22.97 8.99
CA LEU A 162 -2.17 -24.34 9.45
C LEU A 162 -2.52 -25.36 8.35
N GLY A 163 -1.60 -26.29 8.09
CA GLY A 163 -1.78 -27.33 7.08
C GLY A 163 -1.53 -26.89 5.64
N THR A 164 -1.09 -25.65 5.40
CA THR A 164 -0.74 -25.16 4.05
C THR A 164 0.77 -24.97 3.90
N ASP A 165 1.26 -24.98 2.65
CA ASP A 165 2.64 -24.60 2.35
C ASP A 165 2.91 -23.12 2.62
N THR A 166 1.88 -22.27 2.65
CA THR A 166 2.01 -20.86 3.05
C THR A 166 2.63 -20.74 4.45
N LEU A 167 2.26 -21.60 5.42
CA LEU A 167 2.92 -21.58 6.73
C LEU A 167 4.41 -21.94 6.61
N LYS A 168 4.74 -22.98 5.84
CA LYS A 168 6.14 -23.40 5.63
C LYS A 168 6.99 -22.29 5.00
N ARG A 169 6.39 -21.45 4.14
CA ARG A 169 7.04 -20.31 3.46
C ARG A 169 6.92 -18.97 4.20
N SER A 170 6.30 -18.96 5.37
CA SER A 170 6.14 -17.76 6.20
C SER A 170 7.15 -17.71 7.35
N ALA A 171 7.14 -16.64 8.13
CA ALA A 171 7.82 -16.56 9.43
C ALA A 171 6.92 -16.94 10.63
N GLY A 172 5.71 -17.44 10.38
CA GLY A 172 4.76 -17.84 11.42
C GLY A 172 5.25 -19.06 12.21
N LYS A 173 4.90 -19.12 13.50
CA LYS A 173 5.31 -20.23 14.38
C LYS A 173 4.09 -20.94 14.95
N GLU A 174 4.03 -22.26 14.84
CA GLU A 174 2.97 -23.02 15.51
C GLU A 174 3.10 -22.84 17.03
N ILE A 175 1.97 -22.70 17.72
CA ILE A 175 1.88 -22.63 19.18
C ILE A 175 0.69 -23.46 19.66
N VAL A 176 0.71 -23.85 20.93
CA VAL A 176 -0.40 -24.56 21.57
C VAL A 176 -1.14 -23.59 22.48
N CYS A 177 -2.44 -23.44 22.27
CA CYS A 177 -3.29 -22.65 23.14
C CYS A 177 -3.31 -23.26 24.55
N PRO A 178 -2.90 -22.51 25.60
CA PRO A 178 -2.78 -23.07 26.95
C PRO A 178 -4.13 -23.41 27.58
N PHE A 179 -5.22 -22.83 27.09
CA PHE A 179 -6.57 -23.05 27.63
C PHE A 179 -7.31 -24.21 26.97
N THR A 180 -6.96 -24.56 25.72
CA THR A 180 -7.73 -25.53 24.93
C THR A 180 -6.89 -26.66 24.34
N GLY A 181 -5.56 -26.58 24.44
CA GLY A 181 -4.63 -27.52 23.80
C GLY A 181 -4.63 -27.45 22.26
N LYS A 182 -5.41 -26.55 21.65
CA LYS A 182 -5.50 -26.45 20.18
C LYS A 182 -4.24 -25.79 19.62
N LYS A 183 -3.74 -26.33 18.50
CA LYS A 183 -2.68 -25.72 17.70
C LYS A 183 -3.19 -24.46 17.01
N LEU A 184 -2.38 -23.41 17.02
CA LEU A 184 -2.58 -22.11 16.37
C LEU A 184 -1.25 -21.67 15.76
N VAL A 185 -1.25 -20.61 14.95
CA VAL A 185 -0.04 -19.95 14.45
C VAL A 185 0.12 -18.61 15.17
N ALA A 186 1.27 -18.37 15.78
CA ALA A 186 1.70 -17.07 16.24
C ALA A 186 2.14 -16.22 15.03
N ILE A 187 1.45 -15.12 14.81
CA ILE A 187 1.65 -14.20 13.70
C ILE A 187 2.30 -12.92 14.22
N PRO A 188 3.57 -12.65 13.88
CA PRO A 188 4.34 -11.54 14.44
C PRO A 188 3.81 -10.19 13.99
N ALA A 189 3.88 -9.18 14.86
CA ALA A 189 3.49 -7.81 14.54
C ALA A 189 4.25 -7.25 13.33
N LEU A 190 3.62 -6.32 12.60
CA LEU A 190 4.21 -5.60 11.49
C LEU A 190 4.03 -4.09 11.69
N TYR A 191 5.16 -3.40 11.86
CA TYR A 191 5.26 -1.94 11.97
C TYR A 191 5.96 -1.38 10.73
N PRO A 192 5.22 -1.00 9.66
CA PRO A 192 5.84 -0.40 8.48
C PRO A 192 6.62 0.86 8.82
N ASP A 193 7.74 1.07 8.16
CA ASP A 193 8.54 2.28 8.30
C ASP A 193 7.83 3.49 7.71
N VAL A 194 7.15 3.28 6.57
CA VAL A 194 6.30 4.27 5.92
C VAL A 194 5.10 3.57 5.28
N SER A 195 3.92 4.15 5.43
CA SER A 195 2.76 3.74 4.63
C SER A 195 2.14 4.91 3.90
N PHE A 196 1.39 4.60 2.86
CA PHE A 196 0.63 5.58 2.10
C PHE A 196 -0.79 5.08 1.81
N ILE A 197 -1.77 5.97 1.99
CA ILE A 197 -3.19 5.66 1.87
C ILE A 197 -3.88 6.77 1.09
N HIS A 198 -4.75 6.39 0.14
CA HIS A 198 -5.57 7.33 -0.61
C HIS A 198 -6.99 7.42 -0.02
N VAL A 199 -7.46 8.64 0.27
CA VAL A 199 -8.72 8.90 0.99
C VAL A 199 -9.59 9.94 0.28
N HIS A 200 -10.90 9.91 0.53
CA HIS A 200 -11.84 10.84 -0.10
C HIS A 200 -11.62 12.28 0.36
N GLU A 201 -11.52 12.48 1.67
CA GLU A 201 -11.38 13.82 2.24
C GLU A 201 -10.35 13.79 3.37
N CYS A 202 -9.54 14.84 3.45
CA CYS A 202 -8.60 15.05 4.55
C CYS A 202 -8.57 16.53 4.94
N ASP A 203 -8.45 16.87 6.22
CA ASP A 203 -8.08 18.25 6.55
C ASP A 203 -6.55 18.46 6.50
N ALA A 204 -6.12 19.72 6.56
CA ALA A 204 -4.70 20.08 6.55
C ALA A 204 -3.89 19.51 7.73
N TYR A 205 -4.55 18.98 8.78
CA TYR A 205 -3.92 18.38 9.96
C TYR A 205 -3.78 16.86 9.86
N GLY A 206 -4.46 16.22 8.89
CA GLY A 206 -4.42 14.78 8.66
C GLY A 206 -5.64 14.01 9.17
N ASN A 207 -6.75 14.66 9.55
CA ASN A 207 -7.98 13.93 9.86
C ASN A 207 -8.64 13.50 8.56
N CYS A 208 -8.76 12.18 8.34
CA CYS A 208 -9.21 11.62 7.07
C CYS A 208 -10.60 11.01 7.18
N ARG A 209 -11.35 11.08 6.08
CA ARG A 209 -12.61 10.36 5.86
C ARG A 209 -12.48 9.43 4.66
N ILE A 210 -12.89 8.19 4.85
CA ILE A 210 -12.99 7.19 3.79
C ILE A 210 -14.47 6.83 3.63
N LYS A 211 -14.99 6.99 2.42
CA LYS A 211 -16.33 6.52 2.05
C LYS A 211 -16.22 5.07 1.56
N GLY A 212 -16.98 4.17 2.17
CA GLY A 212 -17.00 2.75 1.81
C GLY A 212 -15.98 1.90 2.58
N ILE A 213 -15.48 0.84 1.93
CA ILE A 213 -14.69 -0.21 2.59
C ILE A 213 -13.26 0.28 2.87
N THR A 214 -12.85 0.19 4.14
CA THR A 214 -11.53 0.61 4.63
C THR A 214 -10.47 -0.48 4.52
N VAL A 215 -10.87 -1.74 4.35
CA VAL A 215 -9.97 -2.89 4.24
C VAL A 215 -9.09 -2.98 5.50
N ALA A 216 -7.78 -2.74 5.40
CA ALA A 216 -6.84 -2.72 6.52
C ALA A 216 -6.33 -1.31 6.85
N ASP A 217 -6.79 -0.26 6.15
CA ASP A 217 -6.24 1.10 6.21
C ASP A 217 -6.22 1.68 7.63
N VAL A 218 -7.24 1.37 8.45
CA VAL A 218 -7.33 1.88 9.82
C VAL A 218 -6.24 1.28 10.71
N ASP A 219 -5.97 -0.02 10.55
CA ASP A 219 -4.89 -0.67 11.29
C ASP A 219 -3.54 -0.21 10.75
N LEU A 220 -3.41 -0.16 9.43
CA LEU A 220 -2.21 0.28 8.73
C LEU A 220 -1.79 1.69 9.16
N ALA A 221 -2.73 2.64 9.17
CA ALA A 221 -2.48 4.01 9.61
C ALA A 221 -1.99 4.09 11.05
N ARG A 222 -2.42 3.16 11.92
CA ARG A 222 -2.07 3.15 13.35
C ARG A 222 -0.76 2.43 13.63
N CYS A 223 -0.38 1.42 12.84
CA CYS A 223 0.88 0.69 13.05
C CYS A 223 2.07 1.29 12.28
N SER A 224 1.84 2.22 11.35
CA SER A 224 2.90 2.82 10.53
C SER A 224 3.67 3.90 11.28
N LYS A 225 5.01 3.81 11.25
CA LYS A 225 5.89 4.81 11.85
C LYS A 225 5.67 6.18 11.20
N ARG A 226 5.74 6.24 9.86
CA ARG A 226 5.41 7.41 9.04
C ARG A 226 4.20 7.13 8.16
N LEU A 227 3.32 8.12 7.95
CA LEU A 227 2.12 7.98 7.13
C LEU A 227 1.93 9.16 6.19
N ILE A 228 1.88 8.87 4.90
CA ILE A 228 1.53 9.80 3.83
C ILE A 228 0.06 9.58 3.47
N ILE A 229 -0.73 10.65 3.48
CA ILE A 229 -2.09 10.63 2.97
C ILE A 229 -2.11 11.36 1.63
N THR A 230 -2.61 10.69 0.59
CA THR A 230 -3.10 11.38 -0.60
C THR A 230 -4.62 11.50 -0.50
N THR A 231 -5.19 12.63 -0.92
CA THR A 231 -6.64 12.84 -0.82
C THR A 231 -7.22 13.47 -2.08
N GLU A 232 -8.45 13.09 -2.41
CA GLU A 232 -9.21 13.73 -3.51
C GLU A 232 -9.50 15.21 -3.23
N ARG A 233 -9.67 15.58 -1.96
CA ARG A 233 -9.99 16.95 -1.56
C ARG A 233 -9.56 17.26 -0.14
N ILE A 234 -8.95 18.43 0.04
CA ILE A 234 -8.75 19.01 1.37
C ILE A 234 -10.03 19.72 1.83
N VAL A 235 -10.52 19.38 3.03
CA VAL A 235 -11.68 20.03 3.68
C VAL A 235 -11.24 20.83 4.90
N SER A 236 -12.10 21.75 5.36
CA SER A 236 -11.79 22.52 6.57
C SER A 236 -11.86 21.63 7.82
N ASN A 237 -11.06 21.97 8.84
CA ASN A 237 -11.15 21.27 10.12
C ASN A 237 -12.51 21.48 10.80
N GLU A 238 -13.18 22.61 10.56
CA GLU A 238 -14.55 22.84 11.04
C GLU A 238 -15.52 21.80 10.45
N GLU A 239 -15.41 21.50 9.15
CA GLU A 239 -16.22 20.47 8.51
C GLU A 239 -15.94 19.07 9.10
N ILE A 240 -14.68 18.75 9.39
CA ILE A 240 -14.30 17.53 10.12
C ILE A 240 -14.99 17.48 11.50
N ARG A 241 -14.93 18.59 12.25
CA ARG A 241 -15.48 18.70 13.61
C ARG A 241 -17.00 18.71 13.66
N ASN A 242 -17.68 19.13 12.61
CA ASN A 242 -19.14 19.13 12.52
C ASN A 242 -19.70 17.70 12.38
N THR A 243 -18.97 16.79 11.75
CA THR A 243 -19.32 15.35 11.68
C THR A 243 -18.12 14.48 12.07
N PRO A 244 -17.74 14.49 13.37
CA PRO A 244 -16.48 13.88 13.82
C PRO A 244 -16.51 12.35 13.72
N TYR A 245 -17.70 11.74 13.79
CA TYR A 245 -17.92 10.30 13.67
C TYR A 245 -17.62 9.73 12.27
N TRP A 246 -17.42 10.58 11.25
CA TRP A 246 -16.94 10.16 9.92
C TRP A 246 -15.41 10.05 9.85
N THR A 247 -14.69 10.57 10.85
CA THR A 247 -13.22 10.54 10.86
C THR A 247 -12.74 9.10 11.03
N THR A 248 -12.13 8.55 9.98
CA THR A 248 -11.66 7.17 9.94
C THR A 248 -10.21 7.05 10.41
N ILE A 249 -9.35 7.96 9.96
CA ILE A 249 -7.93 8.05 10.36
C ILE A 249 -7.71 9.38 11.07
N PRO A 250 -7.30 9.37 12.35
CA PRO A 250 -7.07 10.60 13.10
C PRO A 250 -5.72 11.25 12.74
N SER A 251 -5.68 12.58 12.82
CA SER A 251 -4.49 13.39 12.49
C SER A 251 -3.19 12.96 13.16
N PHE A 252 -3.21 12.42 14.38
CA PHE A 252 -1.97 11.99 15.06
C PHE A 252 -1.26 10.80 14.40
N CYS A 253 -1.95 10.06 13.51
CA CYS A 253 -1.33 9.02 12.70
C CYS A 253 -0.54 9.59 11.52
N VAL A 254 -0.93 10.76 11.00
CA VAL A 254 -0.52 11.30 9.69
C VAL A 254 0.68 12.24 9.80
N ASP A 255 1.62 12.12 8.87
CA ASP A 255 2.83 12.95 8.80
C ASP A 255 2.87 13.88 7.57
N ALA A 256 2.19 13.51 6.48
CA ALA A 256 2.04 14.33 5.29
C ALA A 256 0.63 14.19 4.70
N VAL A 257 0.09 15.30 4.21
CA VAL A 257 -1.18 15.37 3.45
C VAL A 257 -0.87 15.92 2.07
N CYS A 258 -1.27 15.21 1.03
CA CYS A 258 -1.10 15.61 -0.36
C CYS A 258 -2.48 15.66 -1.02
N GLU A 259 -2.91 16.82 -1.50
CA GLU A 259 -4.12 16.91 -2.32
C GLU A 259 -3.79 16.42 -3.73
N VAL A 260 -4.40 15.31 -4.12
CA VAL A 260 -4.19 14.64 -5.41
C VAL A 260 -5.56 14.19 -5.93
N PRO A 261 -6.32 15.09 -6.56
CA PRO A 261 -7.54 14.70 -7.26
C PRO A 261 -7.23 13.64 -8.30
N TYR A 262 -8.08 12.62 -8.38
CA TYR A 262 -7.87 11.43 -9.22
C TYR A 262 -6.65 10.58 -8.84
N GLY A 263 -6.20 10.66 -7.58
CA GLY A 263 -4.96 10.03 -7.11
C GLY A 263 -4.92 8.51 -7.18
N SER A 264 -6.09 7.86 -7.28
CA SER A 264 -6.22 6.41 -7.49
C SER A 264 -6.20 5.99 -8.95
N TYR A 265 -6.23 6.90 -9.92
CA TYR A 265 -6.12 6.56 -11.35
C TYR A 265 -4.82 5.77 -11.62
N PRO A 266 -4.81 4.71 -12.46
CA PRO A 266 -5.91 4.22 -13.30
C PRO A 266 -6.90 3.29 -12.58
N GLY A 267 -6.71 3.08 -11.29
CA GLY A 267 -7.64 2.39 -10.41
C GLY A 267 -8.93 3.16 -10.13
N ASN A 268 -9.82 2.53 -9.37
CA ASN A 268 -11.11 3.07 -8.98
C ASN A 268 -11.01 3.85 -7.67
N MET A 269 -11.71 4.98 -7.60
CA MET A 269 -12.03 5.66 -6.35
C MET A 269 -13.54 5.55 -6.11
N PRO A 270 -13.98 4.63 -5.24
CA PRO A 270 -15.40 4.35 -5.05
C PRO A 270 -16.21 5.59 -4.74
N GLY A 271 -17.28 5.81 -5.50
CA GLY A 271 -18.16 6.98 -5.38
C GLY A 271 -17.62 8.27 -6.02
N GLU A 272 -16.44 8.25 -6.65
CA GLU A 272 -15.87 9.42 -7.35
C GLU A 272 -15.58 9.13 -8.82
N TYR A 273 -14.86 8.06 -9.17
CA TYR A 273 -14.57 7.67 -10.56
C TYR A 273 -14.18 6.20 -10.73
N PHE A 274 -14.54 5.64 -11.90
CA PHE A 274 -14.33 4.23 -12.24
C PHE A 274 -12.88 3.98 -12.69
N SER A 275 -12.45 2.72 -12.68
CA SER A 275 -11.15 2.31 -13.18
C SER A 275 -11.01 2.47 -14.71
N ASP A 276 -9.83 2.87 -15.16
CA ASP A 276 -9.48 2.96 -16.57
C ASP A 276 -8.97 1.62 -17.11
N GLU A 277 -9.93 0.75 -17.43
CA GLU A 277 -9.64 -0.60 -17.96
C GLU A 277 -8.84 -0.60 -19.27
N ALA A 278 -8.88 0.49 -20.04
CA ALA A 278 -8.08 0.59 -21.26
C ALA A 278 -6.59 0.79 -20.92
N HIS A 279 -6.30 1.69 -19.98
CA HIS A 279 -4.93 1.96 -19.57
C HIS A 279 -4.31 0.81 -18.77
N LEU A 280 -5.08 0.19 -17.86
CA LEU A 280 -4.63 -1.02 -17.14
C LEU A 280 -4.29 -2.16 -18.12
N ARG A 281 -5.04 -2.29 -19.23
CA ARG A 281 -4.75 -3.27 -20.28
C ARG A 281 -3.53 -2.89 -21.12
N GLU A 282 -3.36 -1.61 -21.44
CA GLU A 282 -2.16 -1.10 -22.13
C GLU A 282 -0.92 -1.47 -21.33
N TRP A 283 -0.92 -1.20 -20.01
CA TRP A 283 0.17 -1.56 -19.10
C TRP A 283 0.50 -3.06 -19.16
N LEU A 284 -0.50 -3.93 -19.00
CA LEU A 284 -0.32 -5.39 -19.07
C LEU A 284 0.22 -5.88 -20.42
N GLU A 285 -0.16 -5.23 -21.51
CA GLU A 285 0.30 -5.58 -22.84
C GLU A 285 1.77 -5.18 -23.03
N VAL A 286 2.13 -3.94 -22.69
CA VAL A 286 3.51 -3.46 -22.85
C VAL A 286 4.49 -4.20 -21.96
N GLU A 287 4.06 -4.69 -20.79
CA GLU A 287 4.92 -5.49 -19.90
C GLU A 287 5.43 -6.80 -20.52
N LYS A 288 4.84 -7.28 -21.62
CA LYS A 288 5.32 -8.49 -22.29
C LYS A 288 6.65 -8.27 -23.02
N ASP A 289 6.93 -7.03 -23.43
CA ASP A 289 8.13 -6.63 -24.15
C ASP A 289 8.91 -5.57 -23.35
N LEU A 290 10.16 -5.87 -23.03
CA LEU A 290 10.95 -5.00 -22.15
C LEU A 290 11.25 -3.63 -22.77
N ASP A 291 11.44 -3.55 -24.08
CA ASP A 291 11.74 -2.29 -24.76
C ASP A 291 10.48 -1.40 -24.77
N ALA A 292 9.32 -1.99 -25.06
CA ALA A 292 8.04 -1.31 -25.01
C ALA A 292 7.69 -0.84 -23.59
N PHE A 293 7.94 -1.68 -22.57
CA PHE A 293 7.70 -1.32 -21.18
C PHE A 293 8.60 -0.17 -20.72
N ARG A 294 9.89 -0.17 -21.08
CA ARG A 294 10.79 0.97 -20.82
C ARG A 294 10.28 2.26 -21.44
N ALA A 295 9.87 2.20 -22.72
CA ALA A 295 9.33 3.36 -23.41
C ALA A 295 8.05 3.88 -22.74
N PHE A 296 7.19 2.98 -22.28
CA PHE A 296 5.97 3.28 -21.53
C PHE A 296 6.29 3.98 -20.21
N LEU A 297 7.17 3.43 -19.36
CA LEU A 297 7.56 4.03 -18.09
C LEU A 297 8.25 5.38 -18.29
N LYS A 298 9.09 5.51 -19.31
CA LYS A 298 9.73 6.77 -19.67
C LYS A 298 8.68 7.84 -19.98
N LYS A 299 7.71 7.52 -20.85
CA LYS A 299 6.64 8.43 -21.24
C LYS A 299 5.75 8.85 -20.07
N TYR A 300 5.28 7.90 -19.26
CA TYR A 300 4.22 8.15 -18.27
C TYR A 300 4.73 8.46 -16.86
N ILE A 301 5.99 8.12 -16.54
CA ILE A 301 6.52 8.23 -15.17
C ILE A 301 7.79 9.06 -15.13
N TYR A 302 8.85 8.66 -15.85
CA TYR A 302 10.17 9.25 -15.68
C TYR A 302 10.36 10.61 -16.37
N ASP A 303 9.76 10.84 -17.54
CA ASP A 303 9.88 12.10 -18.29
C ASP A 303 8.78 13.13 -17.92
N VAL A 304 7.92 12.80 -16.95
CA VAL A 304 6.90 13.73 -16.43
C VAL A 304 7.27 14.21 -15.02
N PRO A 305 7.06 15.50 -14.70
CA PRO A 305 7.52 16.06 -13.43
C PRO A 305 6.65 15.66 -12.22
N ASP A 306 5.40 15.26 -12.45
CA ASP A 306 4.40 15.02 -11.42
C ASP A 306 3.25 14.13 -11.91
N PHE A 307 2.32 13.80 -11.00
CA PHE A 307 1.16 12.96 -11.30
C PHE A 307 0.13 13.67 -12.20
N ASP A 308 -0.04 14.99 -12.06
CA ASP A 308 -0.95 15.77 -12.92
C ASP A 308 -0.54 15.72 -14.40
N SER A 309 0.78 15.76 -14.66
CA SER A 309 1.33 15.59 -16.01
C SER A 309 1.06 14.20 -16.57
N TYR A 310 1.14 13.17 -15.74
CA TYR A 310 0.73 11.81 -16.10
C TYR A 310 -0.77 11.75 -16.44
N LEU A 311 -1.65 12.32 -15.62
CA LEU A 311 -3.09 12.38 -15.90
C LEU A 311 -3.39 13.08 -17.23
N ARG A 312 -2.69 14.18 -17.55
CA ARG A 312 -2.82 14.87 -18.84
C ARG A 312 -2.47 13.98 -20.03
N LEU A 313 -1.42 13.17 -19.93
CA LEU A 313 -1.05 12.20 -20.98
C LEU A 313 -2.09 11.08 -21.13
N CYS A 314 -2.79 10.73 -20.06
CA CYS A 314 -3.85 9.73 -20.05
C CYS A 314 -5.23 10.26 -20.45
N GLY A 315 -5.29 11.40 -21.16
CA GLY A 315 -6.54 12.01 -21.64
C GLY A 315 -7.13 13.08 -20.72
N GLY A 316 -6.48 13.35 -19.58
CA GLY A 316 -6.77 14.48 -18.70
C GLY A 316 -8.23 14.55 -18.25
N VAL A 317 -8.73 15.78 -18.15
CA VAL A 317 -10.07 16.07 -17.59
C VAL A 317 -11.19 15.34 -18.32
N GLU A 318 -11.12 15.22 -19.66
CA GLU A 318 -12.17 14.56 -20.43
C GLU A 318 -12.25 13.06 -20.11
N LYS A 319 -11.09 12.40 -19.95
CA LYS A 319 -11.07 11.02 -19.49
C LYS A 319 -11.64 10.89 -18.08
N MET A 320 -11.26 11.79 -17.16
CA MET A 320 -11.78 11.76 -15.78
C MET A 320 -13.30 11.95 -15.71
N LYS A 321 -13.86 12.84 -16.54
CA LYS A 321 -15.32 13.02 -16.66
C LYS A 321 -16.01 11.74 -17.12
N GLN A 322 -15.46 11.04 -18.11
CA GLN A 322 -16.01 9.76 -18.59
C GLN A 322 -15.98 8.68 -17.50
N LEU A 323 -14.86 8.56 -16.78
CA LEU A 323 -14.72 7.60 -15.69
C LEU A 323 -15.68 7.92 -14.53
N ARG A 324 -15.88 9.20 -14.23
CA ARG A 324 -16.87 9.66 -13.24
C ARG A 324 -18.31 9.36 -13.66
N ALA A 325 -18.65 9.64 -14.92
CA ALA A 325 -19.97 9.31 -15.45
C ALA A 325 -20.24 7.79 -15.36
N LYS A 326 -19.23 6.97 -15.63
CA LYS A 326 -19.32 5.51 -15.48
C LYS A 326 -19.52 5.08 -14.02
N GLU A 327 -18.76 5.63 -13.08
CA GLU A 327 -18.89 5.31 -11.64
C GLU A 327 -20.28 5.66 -11.11
N LEU A 328 -20.78 6.82 -11.48
CA LEU A 328 -22.04 7.38 -11.00
C LEU A 328 -23.25 6.95 -11.85
N LEU A 329 -23.04 6.06 -12.84
CA LEU A 329 -24.05 5.58 -13.79
C LEU A 329 -24.82 6.74 -14.46
N LEU A 330 -24.12 7.83 -14.77
CA LEU A 330 -24.69 8.97 -15.47
C LEU A 330 -24.88 8.65 -16.96
N PRO A 331 -25.89 9.22 -17.63
CA PRO A 331 -26.05 9.09 -19.07
C PRO A 331 -24.78 9.58 -19.78
N SER A 332 -24.33 8.83 -20.80
CA SER A 332 -23.24 9.27 -21.67
C SER A 332 -23.63 10.60 -22.31
N ALA A 333 -22.79 11.63 -22.12
CA ALA A 333 -22.95 12.95 -22.75
C ALA A 333 -22.73 12.89 -24.26
#